data_AF-A0A2V4EV25-F1
#
_entry.id   AF-A0A2V4EV25-F1
#
_cell.length_a   1.000
_cell.length_b   1.000
_cell.length_c   1.000
_cell.angle_alpha   90.00
_cell.angle_beta   90.00
_cell.angle_gamma   90.00
#
_symmetry.space_group_name_H-M   'P 1'
#
loop_
_entity.id
_entity.type
_entity.pdbx_description
1 polymer ?
#
loop_
_entity_poly.entity_id
_entity_poly.type
_entity_poly.pdbx_seq_one_letter_code
_entity_poly.pdbx_strand_id
1 'polypeptide(L)' 'MIERVDGSCQQYIYNQAVLVKAVHDFDGTVTRYHYNGRGLLQKRLSPDNNEFFLIFLKIRKGK' A
#
# COMPACT_ATOMS: atom_id res chain seq x y z
N MET A 1 0.74 -11.42 8.88
CA MET A 1 0.31 -10.60 10.03
C MET A 1 1.47 -10.56 11.01
N ILE A 2 1.71 -9.41 11.60
CA ILE A 2 2.67 -9.22 12.69
C ILE A 2 1.86 -8.83 13.91
N GLU A 3 2.10 -9.47 15.04
CA GLU A 3 1.43 -9.17 16.30
C GLU A 3 2.47 -8.76 17.33
N ARG A 4 2.18 -7.71 18.09
CA ARG A 4 3.02 -7.24 19.21
C ARG A 4 2.55 -7.86 20.51
N VAL A 5 3.40 -7.78 21.54
CA VAL A 5 3.12 -8.30 22.88
C VAL A 5 1.86 -7.70 23.52
N ASP A 6 1.47 -6.49 23.12
CA ASP A 6 0.28 -5.78 23.58
C ASP A 6 -1.01 -6.19 22.83
N GLY A 7 -0.93 -7.17 21.92
CA GLY A 7 -2.05 -7.64 21.10
C GLY A 7 -2.38 -6.75 19.90
N SER A 8 -1.68 -5.62 19.72
CA SER A 8 -1.81 -4.83 18.49
C SER A 8 -1.22 -5.61 17.30
N CYS A 9 -1.84 -5.49 16.12
CA CYS A 9 -1.39 -6.22 14.95
C CYS A 9 -1.31 -5.37 13.69
N GLN A 10 -0.36 -5.73 12.83
CA GLN A 10 -0.21 -5.20 11.48
C GLN A 10 -0.52 -6.29 10.46
N GLN A 11 -1.32 -5.95 9.44
CA GLN A 11 -1.76 -6.88 8.41
C GLN A 11 -1.53 -6.32 7.01
N TYR A 12 -1.04 -7.19 6.12
CA TYR A 12 -0.86 -6.89 4.71
C TYR A 12 -1.88 -7.68 3.90
N ILE A 13 -2.67 -6.96 3.11
CA ILE A 13 -3.70 -7.55 2.27
C ILE A 13 -3.25 -7.40 0.82
N TYR A 14 -3.26 -8.51 0.07
CA TYR A 14 -2.80 -8.55 -1.30
C TYR A 14 -3.97 -8.57 -2.30
N ASN A 15 -3.73 -8.07 -3.50
CA ASN A 15 -4.61 -8.27 -4.65
C ASN A 15 -4.27 -9.57 -5.41
N GLN A 16 -5.00 -9.85 -6.49
CA GLN A 16 -4.77 -11.04 -7.33
C GLN A 16 -3.39 -11.07 -8.00
N ALA A 17 -2.73 -9.92 -8.15
CA ALA A 17 -1.38 -9.81 -8.70
C ALA A 17 -0.29 -9.91 -7.61
N VAL A 18 -0.64 -10.31 -6.38
CA VAL A 18 0.28 -10.43 -5.24
C VAL A 18 0.94 -9.08 -4.88
N LEU A 19 0.24 -7.97 -5.12
CA LEU A 19 0.63 -6.62 -4.70
C LEU A 19 -0.18 -6.20 -3.47
N VAL A 20 0.47 -5.51 -2.53
CA VAL A 20 -0.19 -5.03 -1.29
C VAL A 20 -1.25 -3.99 -1.64
N LYS A 21 -2.53 -4.30 -1.47
CA LYS A 21 -3.65 -3.37 -1.67
C LYS A 21 -4.04 -2.60 -0.41
N ALA A 22 -3.74 -3.13 0.77
CA ALA A 22 -3.99 -2.45 2.04
C ALA A 22 -3.00 -2.89 3.12
N VAL A 23 -2.65 -1.95 3.99
CA VAL A 23 -1.91 -2.17 5.23
C VAL A 23 -2.79 -1.69 6.37
N HIS A 24 -3.10 -2.59 7.28
CA HIS A 24 -3.69 -2.26 8.58
C HIS A 24 -2.53 -2.15 9.56
N ASP A 25 -2.32 -0.98 10.16
CA ASP A 25 -1.21 -0.76 11.10
C ASP A 25 -1.63 -1.06 12.55
N PHE A 26 -0.64 -1.05 13.45
CA PHE A 26 -0.83 -1.42 14.85
C PHE A 26 -1.80 -0.49 15.60
N ASP A 27 -1.91 0.76 15.14
CA ASP A 27 -2.83 1.77 15.67
C ASP A 27 -4.26 1.68 15.08
N GLY A 28 -4.52 0.66 14.25
CA GLY A 28 -5.80 0.45 13.57
C GLY A 28 -6.00 1.31 12.32
N THR A 29 -5.02 2.15 11.96
CA THR A 29 -5.08 2.93 10.72
C THR A 29 -4.94 2.05 9.49
N VAL A 30 -5.52 2.48 8.37
CA VAL A 30 -5.49 1.73 7.11
C VAL A 30 -4.97 2.59 5.98
N THR A 31 -3.88 2.16 5.36
CA THR A 31 -3.38 2.74 4.10
C THR A 31 -3.74 1.84 2.94
N ARG A 32 -4.28 2.40 1.84
CA ARG A 32 -4.68 1.63 0.64
C ARG A 32 -3.87 2.01 -0.59
N TYR A 33 -3.68 1.06 -1.48
CA TYR A 33 -2.85 1.19 -2.67
C TYR A 33 -3.59 0.69 -3.90
N HIS A 34 -3.52 1.46 -4.98
CA HIS A 34 -4.07 1.08 -6.28
C HIS A 34 -2.96 1.06 -7.32
N TYR A 35 -2.94 -0.01 -8.11
CA TYR A 35 -1.96 -0.25 -9.14
C TYR A 35 -2.63 -0.21 -10.51
N ASN A 36 -1.91 0.25 -11.52
CA ASN A 36 -2.35 0.11 -12.91
C ASN A 36 -2.15 -1.33 -13.41
N GLY A 37 -2.63 -1.62 -14.64
CA GLY A 37 -2.50 -2.95 -15.25
C GLY A 37 -1.07 -3.43 -15.51
N ARG A 38 -0.04 -2.61 -15.25
CA ARG A 38 1.38 -2.99 -15.30
C ARG A 38 1.99 -3.24 -13.92
N GLY A 39 1.16 -3.25 -12.87
CA GLY A 39 1.62 -3.41 -11.48
C GLY A 39 2.31 -2.18 -10.89
N LEU A 40 2.17 -1.00 -11.50
CA LEU A 40 2.75 0.23 -10.98
C LEU A 40 1.74 0.96 -10.08
N LEU A 41 2.17 1.35 -8.87
CA LEU A 41 1.39 2.14 -7.89
C LEU A 41 0.85 3.51 -8.40
N GLN A 42 -0.40 3.57 -8.83
CA GLN A 42 -1.02 4.77 -9.36
C GLN A 42 -1.55 5.72 -8.28
N LYS A 43 -2.03 5.16 -7.16
CA LYS A 43 -2.68 5.95 -6.10
C LYS A 43 -2.46 5.32 -4.73
N ARG A 44 -2.21 6.17 -3.73
CA ARG A 44 -2.22 5.83 -2.31
C ARG A 44 -3.33 6.62 -1.61
N LEU A 45 -4.10 5.96 -0.77
CA LEU A 45 -5.06 6.58 0.14
C LEU A 45 -4.53 6.42 1.56
N SER A 46 -4.24 7.55 2.19
CA SER A 46 -3.83 7.60 3.59
C SER A 46 -5.04 7.45 4.53
N PRO A 47 -4.83 7.12 5.82
CA PRO A 47 -5.92 6.90 6.79
C PRO A 47 -6.87 8.11 6.97
N ASP A 48 -6.35 9.31 6.76
CA ASP A 48 -7.05 10.60 6.76
C ASP A 48 -7.80 10.88 5.44
N ASN A 49 -7.97 9.87 4.58
CA ASN A 49 -8.55 9.95 3.24
C ASN A 49 -7.81 10.89 2.26
N ASN A 50 -6.58 11.30 2.59
CA ASN A 50 -5.76 12.04 1.65
C ASN A 50 -5.29 11.13 0.51
N GLU A 51 -5.47 11.61 -0.72
CA GLU A 51 -5.13 10.89 -1.95
C GLU A 51 -3.84 11.41 -2.54
N PHE A 52 -2.86 10.52 -2.67
CA PHE A 52 -1.62 10.81 -3.37
C PHE A 52 -1.59 10.05 -4.69
N PHE A 53 -1.60 10.79 -5.79
CA PHE A 53 -1.40 10.24 -7.13
C PHE A 53 0.07 10.31 -7.50
N LEU A 54 0.67 9.15 -7.75
CA LEU A 54 2.04 9.07 -8.22
C LEU A 54 2.02 9.19 -9.74
N ILE A 55 2.38 10.37 -10.25
CA ILE A 55 2.66 10.55 -11.67
C ILE A 55 3.98 9.84 -11.94
N PHE A 56 3.92 8.72 -12.67
CA PHE A 56 5.11 7.96 -13.04
C PHE A 56 6.00 8.73 -14.02
N LEU A 57 6.82 9.64 -13.50
CA LEU A 57 8.07 9.97 -14.16
C LEU A 57 8.96 8.74 -14.06
N LYS A 58 8.90 7.94 -15.12
CA LYS A 58 9.61 6.68 -15.32
C LYS A 58 11.12 6.92 -15.13
N ILE A 59 11.65 6.68 -13.93
CA ILE A 59 13.10 6.55 -13.76
C ILE A 59 13.50 5.22 -14.39
N ARG A 60 13.74 5.23 -15.71
CA ARG A 60 14.46 4.16 -16.39
C ARG A 60 15.88 4.16 -15.82
N LYS A 61 16.21 3.22 -14.94
CA LYS A 61 17.61 2.80 -14.79
C LYS A 61 17.97 2.09 -16.10
N GLY A 62 18.79 2.77 -16.90
CA GLY A 62 19.32 2.28 -18.16
C GLY A 62 20.24 1.08 -17.95
N LYS A 63 20.36 0.33 -19.06
CA LYS A 63 21.17 -0.86 -19.34
C LYS A 63 22.42 -1.07 -18.49
#